data_AF-A0A2W7PZ88-F1
#
_entry.id   AF-A0A2W7PZ88-F1
#
_cell.length_a   1.000
_cell.length_b   1.000
_cell.length_c   1.000
_cell.angle_alpha   90.00
_cell.angle_beta   90.00
_cell.angle_gamma   90.00
#
_symmetry.space_group_name_H-M   'P 1'
#
loop_
_entity.id
_entity.type
_entity.pdbx_description
1 polymer ?
#
loop_
_entity_poly.entity_id
_entity_poly.type
_entity_poly.pdbx_seq_one_letter_code
_entity_poly.pdbx_strand_id
1 'polypeptide(L)'
;MGVPDEVDYAQIPWRSAQFDPEALEAALATEARAQNALDQFHRHRAGPAIGFCCSVRHAEFMAAFFRGRGLRAVAVHSGPGSAPRATSLDQLGRGEIDILFAVDMFNEGVDVPAIGTVMMLRPTESVILWLQQLGRGLRRVEGKVLRVIDYIGNHRVFLTKLRALLDAGPGDRSLALRLEQAVVGQLPLPPGCSVT
;
A
#
# COMPACT_ATOMS: atom_id res chain seq x y z
N MET A 1 -3.78 -6.94 -5.88
CA MET A 1 -4.32 -6.31 -7.10
C MET A 1 -3.47 -5.09 -7.42
N GLY A 2 -2.97 -5.00 -8.65
CA GLY A 2 -2.33 -3.79 -9.16
C GLY A 2 -3.37 -2.86 -9.76
N VAL A 3 -3.38 -1.59 -9.35
CA VAL A 3 -4.20 -0.54 -9.95
C VAL A 3 -3.27 0.32 -10.79
N PRO A 4 -3.50 0.44 -12.12
CA PRO A 4 -2.74 1.37 -12.95
C PRO A 4 -2.94 2.78 -12.41
N ASP A 5 -1.84 3.44 -12.06
CA ASP A 5 -1.86 4.83 -11.63
C ASP A 5 -1.78 5.74 -12.87
N GLU A 6 -2.68 6.71 -12.99
CA GLU A 6 -2.69 7.68 -14.10
C GLU A 6 -1.61 8.76 -13.95
N VAL A 7 -0.96 8.80 -12.78
CA VAL A 7 0.14 9.73 -12.51
C VAL A 7 1.34 9.39 -13.38
N ASP A 8 1.84 10.37 -14.14
CA ASP A 8 3.09 10.25 -14.89
C ASP A 8 4.31 10.48 -13.98
N TYR A 9 4.77 9.40 -13.37
CA TYR A 9 5.94 9.43 -12.49
C TYR A 9 7.24 9.78 -13.21
N ALA A 10 7.30 9.72 -14.54
CA ALA A 10 8.50 10.14 -15.29
C ALA A 10 8.70 11.66 -15.24
N GLN A 11 7.64 12.42 -15.00
CA GLN A 11 7.67 13.89 -14.90
C GLN A 11 8.00 14.38 -13.49
N ILE A 12 8.03 13.49 -12.49
CA ILE A 12 8.34 13.87 -11.11
C ILE A 12 9.87 13.89 -10.96
N PRO A 13 10.49 15.01 -10.56
CA PRO A 13 11.93 15.11 -10.43
C PRO A 13 12.50 14.03 -9.51
N TRP A 14 13.58 13.38 -9.93
CA TRP A 14 14.31 12.39 -9.13
C TRP A 14 15.60 13.01 -8.60
N ARG A 15 15.71 13.12 -7.28
CA ARG A 15 16.85 13.75 -6.59
C ARG A 15 17.36 12.84 -5.47
N SER A 16 18.66 12.64 -5.40
CA SER A 16 19.30 11.88 -4.30
C SER A 16 18.68 10.49 -4.06
N ALA A 17 18.45 9.73 -5.13
CA ALA A 17 17.88 8.38 -5.11
C ALA A 17 16.40 8.27 -4.66
N GLN A 18 15.65 9.38 -4.62
CA GLN A 18 14.22 9.39 -4.35
C GLN A 18 13.49 10.44 -5.19
N PHE A 19 12.16 10.35 -5.27
CA PHE A 19 11.36 11.42 -5.85
C PHE A 19 11.44 12.70 -5.01
N ASP A 20 11.36 13.86 -5.67
CA ASP A 20 11.13 15.13 -5.00
C ASP A 20 9.82 15.06 -4.20
N PRO A 21 9.85 15.23 -2.86
CA PRO A 21 8.69 14.98 -2.01
C PRO A 21 7.50 15.88 -2.30
N GLU A 22 7.74 17.16 -2.62
CA GLU A 22 6.67 18.13 -2.90
C GLU A 22 6.01 17.83 -4.24
N ALA A 23 6.81 17.58 -5.29
CA ALA A 23 6.30 17.23 -6.59
C ALA A 23 5.54 15.89 -6.57
N LEU A 24 6.05 14.90 -5.83
CA LEU A 24 5.37 13.62 -5.63
C LEU A 24 4.03 13.82 -4.91
N GLU A 25 4.01 14.56 -3.82
CA GLU A 25 2.80 14.85 -3.07
C GLU A 25 1.74 15.55 -3.92
N ALA A 26 2.13 16.57 -4.69
CA ALA A 26 1.22 17.28 -5.60
C ALA A 26 0.60 16.36 -6.65
N ALA A 27 1.39 15.42 -7.18
CA ALA A 27 0.91 14.44 -8.15
C ALA A 27 -0.05 13.40 -7.54
N LEU A 28 0.15 13.02 -6.27
CA LEU A 28 -0.62 11.96 -5.62
C LEU A 28 -1.87 12.44 -4.86
N ALA A 29 -1.85 13.66 -4.32
CA ALA A 29 -2.95 14.23 -3.53
C ALA A 29 -3.97 14.98 -4.41
N THR A 30 -4.51 14.29 -5.41
CA THR A 30 -5.53 14.82 -6.32
C THR A 30 -6.89 14.16 -6.06
N GLU A 31 -7.99 14.89 -6.30
CA GLU A 31 -9.34 14.35 -6.11
C GLU A 31 -9.64 13.18 -7.04
N ALA A 32 -9.18 13.25 -8.29
CA ALA A 32 -9.36 12.16 -9.26
C ALA A 32 -8.73 10.85 -8.75
N ARG A 33 -7.50 10.93 -8.25
CA ARG A 33 -6.79 9.76 -7.70
C ARG A 33 -7.42 9.28 -6.39
N ALA A 34 -7.83 10.19 -5.52
CA ALA A 34 -8.53 9.83 -4.28
C ALA A 34 -9.89 9.16 -4.55
N GLN A 35 -10.61 9.61 -5.59
CA GLN A 35 -11.85 8.99 -6.03
C GLN A 35 -11.61 7.57 -6.54
N ASN A 36 -10.58 7.39 -7.37
CA ASN A 36 -10.18 6.06 -7.82
C ASN A 36 -9.82 5.16 -6.62
N ALA A 37 -9.05 5.65 -5.65
CA ALA A 37 -8.70 4.93 -4.43
C ALA A 37 -9.94 4.50 -3.63
N LEU A 38 -10.93 5.38 -3.50
CA LEU A 38 -12.19 5.05 -2.86
C LEU A 38 -12.94 3.94 -3.61
N ASP A 39 -13.01 4.01 -4.94
CA ASP A 39 -13.69 3.02 -5.75
C ASP A 39 -13.03 1.64 -5.61
N GLN A 40 -11.69 1.59 -5.64
CA GLN A 40 -10.93 0.35 -5.42
C GLN A 40 -11.11 -0.18 -3.99
N PHE A 41 -11.13 0.71 -3.00
CA PHE A 41 -11.44 0.36 -1.62
C PHE A 41 -12.83 -0.28 -1.50
N HIS A 42 -13.87 0.31 -2.07
CA HIS A 42 -15.22 -0.26 -2.04
C HIS A 42 -15.32 -1.61 -2.74
N ARG A 43 -14.68 -1.76 -3.90
CA ARG A 43 -14.70 -3.01 -4.68
C ARG A 43 -13.98 -4.16 -3.98
N HIS A 44 -12.88 -3.85 -3.30
CA HIS A 44 -11.95 -4.89 -2.86
C HIS A 44 -11.83 -5.02 -1.35
N ARG A 45 -12.33 -4.09 -0.52
CA ARG A 45 -12.12 -4.17 0.93
C ARG A 45 -12.51 -5.52 1.51
N ALA A 46 -11.65 -6.05 2.36
CA ALA A 46 -11.92 -7.08 3.33
C ALA A 46 -11.62 -6.49 4.71
N GLY A 47 -12.65 -6.18 5.50
CA GLY A 47 -12.48 -5.66 6.86
C GLY A 47 -11.76 -4.31 6.96
N PRO A 48 -11.23 -3.98 8.16
CA PRO A 48 -10.51 -2.73 8.44
C PRO A 48 -9.25 -2.59 7.58
N ALA A 49 -8.91 -1.34 7.25
CA ALA A 49 -7.85 -1.05 6.29
C ALA A 49 -6.79 -0.07 6.77
N ILE A 50 -5.58 -0.20 6.20
CA ILE A 50 -4.52 0.79 6.32
C ILE A 50 -4.11 1.28 4.93
N GLY A 51 -4.02 2.60 4.75
CA GLY A 51 -3.51 3.24 3.54
C GLY A 51 -2.17 3.93 3.75
N PHE A 52 -1.21 3.71 2.86
CA PHE A 52 0.14 4.27 2.92
C PHE A 52 0.31 5.47 2.01
N CYS A 53 0.50 6.63 2.61
CA CYS A 53 0.68 7.90 1.91
C CYS A 53 2.17 8.28 1.84
N CYS A 54 2.50 9.14 0.87
CA CYS A 54 3.87 9.63 0.66
C CYS A 54 4.28 10.74 1.64
N SER A 55 3.32 11.37 2.31
CA SER A 55 3.57 12.51 3.20
C SER A 55 2.39 12.74 4.15
N VAL A 56 2.62 13.60 5.15
CA VAL A 56 1.60 14.04 6.12
C VAL A 56 0.41 14.67 5.41
N ARG A 57 0.65 15.62 4.50
CA ARG A 57 -0.44 16.30 3.78
C ARG A 57 -1.26 15.32 2.94
N HIS A 58 -0.60 14.34 2.30
CA HIS A 58 -1.31 13.32 1.54
C HIS A 58 -2.18 12.43 2.46
N ALA A 59 -1.68 12.01 3.63
CA ALA A 59 -2.49 11.23 4.58
C ALA A 59 -3.72 12.02 5.09
N GLU A 60 -3.52 13.28 5.47
CA GLU A 60 -4.61 14.16 5.91
C GLU A 60 -5.64 14.41 4.79
N PHE A 61 -5.16 14.66 3.57
CA PHE A 61 -6.01 14.81 2.38
C PHE A 61 -6.88 13.56 2.16
N MET A 62 -6.28 12.36 2.17
CA MET A 62 -7.02 11.11 1.97
C MET A 62 -8.04 10.85 3.09
N ALA A 63 -7.65 11.08 4.35
CA ALA A 63 -8.55 10.95 5.49
C ALA A 63 -9.72 11.94 5.42
N ALA A 64 -9.48 13.20 5.06
CA ALA A 64 -10.53 14.20 4.85
C ALA A 64 -11.46 13.81 3.69
N PHE A 65 -10.89 13.38 2.56
CA PHE A 65 -11.64 12.95 1.38
C PHE A 65 -12.56 11.78 1.71
N PHE A 66 -12.05 10.72 2.36
CA PHE A 66 -12.83 9.54 2.73
C PHE A 66 -13.92 9.86 3.77
N ARG A 67 -13.62 10.72 4.76
CA ARG A 67 -14.63 11.22 5.72
C ARG A 67 -15.75 11.98 5.02
N GLY A 68 -15.41 12.83 4.04
CA GLY A 68 -16.39 13.54 3.22
C GLY A 68 -17.32 12.60 2.41
N ARG A 69 -16.96 11.32 2.28
CA ARG A 69 -17.78 10.27 1.65
C ARG A 69 -18.41 9.29 2.66
N GLY A 70 -18.42 9.65 3.94
CA GLY A 70 -19.12 8.90 4.99
C GLY A 70 -18.34 7.72 5.59
N LEU A 71 -17.04 7.58 5.28
CA LEU A 71 -16.19 6.57 5.92
C LEU A 71 -15.56 7.12 7.21
N ARG A 72 -15.41 6.25 8.21
CA ARG A 72 -14.68 6.56 9.45
C ARG A 72 -13.20 6.44 9.15
N ALA A 73 -12.59 7.55 8.72
CA ALA A 73 -11.20 7.61 8.32
C ALA A 73 -10.38 8.54 9.22
N VAL A 74 -9.17 8.14 9.55
CA VAL A 74 -8.21 8.93 10.35
C VAL A 74 -6.84 8.96 9.68
N ALA A 75 -6.06 10.01 9.97
CA ALA A 75 -4.66 10.11 9.56
C ALA A 75 -3.74 9.99 10.79
N VAL A 76 -2.72 9.15 10.69
CA VAL A 76 -1.71 8.93 11.74
C VAL A 76 -0.31 9.13 11.16
N HIS A 77 0.47 10.01 11.81
CA HIS A 77 1.76 10.51 11.38
C HIS A 77 2.52 11.17 12.55
N SER A 78 3.74 11.64 12.31
CA SER A 78 4.60 12.25 13.35
C SER A 78 4.35 13.75 13.61
N GLY A 79 3.68 14.45 12.69
CA GLY A 79 3.38 15.87 12.82
C GLY A 79 2.21 16.24 13.73
N PRO A 80 2.03 17.56 14.01
CA PRO A 80 0.88 18.06 14.78
C PRO A 80 -0.44 17.77 14.08
N GLY A 81 -1.52 17.58 14.86
CA GLY A 81 -2.86 17.26 14.34
C GLY A 81 -3.10 15.77 14.09
N SER A 82 -2.09 14.93 14.27
CA SER A 82 -2.21 13.49 14.07
C SER A 82 -3.20 12.83 15.04
N ALA A 83 -3.96 11.85 14.54
CA ALA A 83 -4.74 10.98 15.43
C ALA A 83 -3.81 10.13 16.32
N PRO A 84 -4.18 9.86 17.59
CA PRO A 84 -3.36 9.06 18.49
C PRO A 84 -3.16 7.64 17.94
N ARG A 85 -1.90 7.25 17.69
CA ARG A 85 -1.55 5.98 17.04
C ARG A 85 -2.14 4.76 17.75
N ALA A 86 -1.88 4.61 19.05
CA ALA A 86 -2.31 3.43 19.81
C ALA A 86 -3.84 3.29 19.84
N THR A 87 -4.54 4.37 20.14
CA THR A 87 -6.02 4.41 20.13
C THR A 87 -6.58 4.12 18.75
N SER A 88 -6.02 4.71 17.70
CA SER A 88 -6.51 4.52 16.33
C SER A 88 -6.32 3.08 15.86
N LEU A 89 -5.21 2.42 16.23
CA LEU A 89 -4.97 1.01 15.89
C LEU A 89 -5.90 0.06 16.65
N ASP A 90 -6.21 0.33 17.93
CA ASP A 90 -7.20 -0.43 18.70
C ASP A 90 -8.61 -0.27 18.11
N GLN A 91 -9.02 0.96 17.80
CA GLN A 91 -10.31 1.25 17.15
C GLN A 91 -10.42 0.61 15.77
N LEU A 92 -9.34 0.64 14.99
CA LEU A 92 -9.27 -0.09 13.71
C LEU A 92 -9.43 -1.60 13.93
N GLY A 93 -8.79 -2.13 14.97
CA GLY A 93 -8.90 -3.54 15.36
C GLY A 93 -10.33 -3.98 15.70
N ARG A 94 -11.11 -3.07 16.30
CA ARG A 94 -12.53 -3.27 16.67
C ARG A 94 -13.51 -2.96 15.54
N GLY A 95 -13.05 -2.45 14.40
CA GLY A 95 -13.91 -2.00 13.31
C GLY A 95 -14.68 -0.71 13.61
N GLU A 96 -14.21 0.09 14.58
CA GLU A 96 -14.72 1.44 14.88
C GLU A 96 -14.20 2.48 13.86
N ILE A 97 -13.07 2.18 13.23
CA ILE A 97 -12.50 2.92 12.10
C ILE A 97 -12.55 2.00 10.87
N ASP A 98 -12.93 2.56 9.71
CA ASP A 98 -12.96 1.82 8.44
C ASP A 98 -11.56 1.78 7.81
N ILE A 99 -10.86 2.91 7.85
CA ILE A 99 -9.52 3.04 7.27
C ILE A 99 -8.65 4.03 8.04
N LEU A 100 -7.37 3.68 8.20
CA LEU A 100 -6.35 4.53 8.78
C LEU A 100 -5.29 4.86 7.73
N PHE A 101 -5.06 6.15 7.46
CA PHE A 101 -4.02 6.61 6.55
C PHE A 101 -2.74 6.93 7.32
N ALA A 102 -1.62 6.46 6.78
CA ALA A 102 -0.36 6.33 7.49
C ALA A 102 0.78 7.00 6.72
N VAL A 103 1.68 7.64 7.47
CA VAL A 103 3.01 8.03 6.99
C VAL A 103 4.05 7.38 7.88
N ASP A 104 4.91 6.55 7.30
CA ASP A 104 6.09 5.94 7.95
C ASP A 104 5.85 5.32 9.35
N MET A 105 4.67 4.74 9.54
CA MET A 105 4.19 4.32 10.87
C MET A 105 4.76 2.97 11.38
N PHE A 106 5.67 2.33 10.65
CA PHE A 106 6.04 0.92 10.85
C PHE A 106 7.50 0.68 11.24
N ASN A 107 8.21 1.73 11.71
CA ASN A 107 9.52 1.53 12.33
C ASN A 107 9.43 0.70 13.64
N GLU A 108 8.23 0.61 14.24
CA GLU A 108 7.92 -0.23 15.40
C GLU A 108 6.79 -1.20 15.02
N GLY A 109 6.94 -2.48 15.36
CA GLY A 109 6.05 -3.57 14.95
C GLY A 109 4.58 -3.30 15.28
N VAL A 110 3.77 -3.08 14.24
CA VAL A 110 2.31 -2.91 14.35
C VAL A 110 1.66 -4.29 14.37
N ASP A 111 1.18 -4.72 15.53
CA ASP A 111 0.40 -5.95 15.72
C ASP A 111 -1.10 -5.59 15.70
N VAL A 112 -1.72 -5.64 14.52
CA VAL A 112 -3.19 -5.49 14.38
C VAL A 112 -3.73 -6.68 13.59
N PRO A 113 -4.02 -7.81 14.27
CA PRO A 113 -4.49 -9.04 13.64
C PRO A 113 -5.82 -8.92 12.92
N ALA A 114 -6.53 -7.80 13.01
CA ALA A 114 -7.82 -7.56 12.35
C ALA A 114 -7.71 -6.93 10.96
N ILE A 115 -6.57 -6.33 10.57
CA ILE A 115 -6.44 -5.63 9.27
C ILE A 115 -6.64 -6.61 8.12
N GLY A 116 -7.69 -6.44 7.32
CA GLY A 116 -7.92 -7.29 6.15
C GLY A 116 -7.59 -6.61 4.83
N THR A 117 -7.34 -5.29 4.83
CA THR A 117 -7.00 -4.54 3.61
C THR A 117 -5.81 -3.61 3.81
N VAL A 118 -4.93 -3.56 2.82
CA VAL A 118 -3.81 -2.62 2.73
C VAL A 118 -3.89 -1.89 1.40
N MET A 119 -3.76 -0.57 1.44
CA MET A 119 -3.68 0.28 0.26
C MET A 119 -2.29 0.92 0.18
N MET A 120 -1.52 0.60 -0.86
CA MET A 120 -0.25 1.27 -1.14
C MET A 120 -0.53 2.45 -2.07
N LEU A 121 -0.65 3.65 -1.51
CA LEU A 121 -0.97 4.88 -2.28
C LEU A 121 0.26 5.70 -2.64
N ARG A 122 1.46 5.22 -2.29
CA ARG A 122 2.74 5.81 -2.64
C ARG A 122 3.61 4.80 -3.40
N PRO A 123 4.51 5.26 -4.27
CA PRO A 123 5.60 4.43 -4.76
C PRO A 123 6.45 3.97 -3.57
N THR A 124 6.43 2.69 -3.29
CA THR A 124 7.30 2.07 -2.29
C THR A 124 8.17 1.05 -3.01
N GLU A 125 9.49 1.13 -2.79
CA GLU A 125 10.46 0.19 -3.38
C GLU A 125 10.38 -1.21 -2.77
N SER A 126 9.79 -1.35 -1.59
CA SER A 126 9.79 -2.60 -0.84
C SER A 126 8.43 -2.90 -0.20
N VAL A 127 7.40 -3.05 -1.04
CA VAL A 127 6.09 -3.61 -0.61
C VAL A 127 6.31 -4.99 0.03
N ILE A 128 7.34 -5.71 -0.41
CA ILE A 128 7.69 -7.05 0.08
C ILE A 128 8.40 -7.01 1.43
N LEU A 129 9.42 -6.17 1.63
CA LEU A 129 10.01 -6.02 2.98
C LEU A 129 8.95 -5.49 3.96
N TRP A 130 8.07 -4.61 3.48
CA TRP A 130 6.95 -4.12 4.27
C TRP A 130 5.95 -5.23 4.62
N LEU A 131 5.52 -6.06 3.67
CA LEU A 131 4.66 -7.22 3.92
C LEU A 131 5.33 -8.27 4.80
N GLN A 132 6.65 -8.44 4.73
CA GLN A 132 7.41 -9.35 5.59
C GLN A 132 7.51 -8.84 7.04
N GLN A 133 7.66 -7.53 7.25
CA GLN A 133 7.58 -6.90 8.57
C GLN A 133 6.16 -7.00 9.14
N LEU A 134 5.15 -6.76 8.30
CA LEU A 134 3.74 -6.87 8.64
C LEU A 134 3.33 -8.32 8.94
N GLY A 135 3.88 -9.31 8.21
CA GLY A 135 3.59 -10.73 8.37
C GLY A 135 4.01 -11.31 9.73
N ARG A 136 4.87 -10.62 10.49
CA ARG A 136 5.15 -10.96 11.89
C ARG A 136 4.08 -10.46 12.86
N GLY A 137 3.37 -9.38 12.54
CA GLY A 137 2.24 -8.82 13.31
C GLY A 137 0.85 -9.24 12.83
N LEU A 138 0.72 -9.73 11.59
CA LEU A 138 -0.53 -10.29 11.06
C LEU A 138 -0.63 -11.78 11.31
N ARG A 139 -0.54 -12.20 12.58
CA ARG A 139 -0.73 -13.60 12.96
C ARG A 139 -1.88 -14.21 12.15
N ARG A 140 -1.60 -15.34 11.49
CA ARG A 140 -2.58 -16.06 10.66
C ARG A 140 -3.77 -16.41 11.54
N VAL A 141 -4.83 -15.61 11.46
CA VAL A 141 -6.15 -16.03 11.91
C VAL A 141 -6.67 -16.95 10.83
N GLU A 142 -7.02 -18.17 11.21
CA GLU A 142 -7.52 -19.19 10.29
C GLU A 142 -8.72 -18.64 9.49
N GLY A 143 -8.67 -18.78 8.15
CA GLY A 143 -9.72 -18.25 7.25
C GLY A 143 -9.62 -16.77 6.87
N LYS A 144 -8.66 -16.01 7.41
CA LYS A 144 -8.52 -14.58 7.08
C LYS A 144 -7.72 -14.35 5.80
N VAL A 145 -8.27 -13.55 4.88
CA VAL A 145 -7.61 -13.09 3.65
C VAL A 145 -7.14 -11.65 3.82
N LEU A 146 -5.85 -11.39 3.59
CA LEU A 146 -5.31 -10.03 3.46
C LEU A 146 -5.38 -9.60 1.99
N ARG A 147 -6.01 -8.46 1.72
CA ARG A 147 -6.05 -7.86 0.38
C ARG A 147 -5.10 -6.67 0.30
N VAL A 148 -4.24 -6.69 -0.72
CA VAL A 148 -3.33 -5.58 -1.02
C VAL A 148 -3.77 -4.92 -2.33
N ILE A 149 -4.07 -3.63 -2.24
CA ILE A 149 -4.37 -2.73 -3.36
C ILE A 149 -3.12 -1.88 -3.57
N ASP A 150 -2.37 -2.12 -4.65
CA ASP A 150 -1.11 -1.41 -4.94
C ASP A 150 -1.30 -0.48 -6.13
N TYR A 151 -1.12 0.83 -5.92
CA TYR A 151 -1.11 1.83 -6.99
C TYR A 151 0.27 1.80 -7.67
N ILE A 152 0.31 1.22 -8.87
CA ILE A 152 1.54 1.00 -9.62
C ILE A 152 1.63 2.07 -10.69
N GLY A 153 2.63 2.96 -10.59
CA GLY A 153 2.83 3.98 -11.62
C GLY A 153 4.25 4.15 -12.16
N ASN A 154 5.23 3.34 -11.75
CA ASN A 154 6.53 3.37 -12.43
C ASN A 154 7.16 1.97 -12.65
N HIS A 155 7.54 1.73 -13.90
CA HIS A 155 8.09 0.48 -14.46
C HIS A 155 9.44 0.10 -13.85
N ARG A 156 10.23 1.08 -13.37
CA ARG A 156 11.52 0.82 -12.69
C ARG A 156 11.37 0.17 -11.32
N VAL A 157 10.42 0.63 -10.52
CA VAL A 157 10.10 0.01 -9.22
C VAL A 157 9.35 -1.31 -9.43
N PHE A 158 8.54 -1.41 -10.48
CA PHE A 158 7.83 -2.65 -10.85
C PHE A 158 8.77 -3.83 -11.12
N LEU A 159 9.87 -3.63 -11.85
CA LEU A 159 10.83 -4.72 -12.13
C LEU A 159 11.55 -5.17 -10.85
N THR A 160 11.91 -4.25 -9.95
CA THR A 160 12.46 -4.60 -8.62
C THR A 160 11.42 -5.33 -7.76
N LYS A 161 10.17 -4.86 -7.76
CA LYS A 161 9.02 -5.49 -7.08
C LYS A 161 8.81 -6.92 -7.57
N LEU A 162 8.76 -7.14 -8.88
CA LEU A 162 8.63 -8.47 -9.47
C LEU A 162 9.86 -9.33 -9.19
N ARG A 163 11.06 -8.77 -9.24
CA ARG A 163 12.29 -9.50 -8.90
C ARG A 163 12.19 -10.12 -7.51
N ALA A 164 11.76 -9.33 -6.54
CA ALA A 164 11.60 -9.79 -5.17
C ALA A 164 10.38 -10.70 -4.99
N LEU A 165 9.26 -10.45 -5.69
CA LEU A 165 8.03 -11.26 -5.58
C LEU A 165 8.22 -12.65 -6.17
N LEU A 166 8.99 -12.71 -7.26
CA LEU A 166 9.28 -13.91 -8.00
C LEU A 166 10.58 -14.58 -7.50
N ASP A 167 11.32 -14.01 -6.56
CA ASP A 167 12.66 -14.51 -6.17
C ASP A 167 13.62 -14.67 -7.38
N ALA A 168 13.56 -13.72 -8.32
CA ALA A 168 14.44 -13.71 -9.48
C ALA A 168 15.82 -13.16 -9.11
N GLY A 169 16.89 -13.86 -9.51
CA GLY A 169 18.28 -13.42 -9.29
C GLY A 169 18.61 -12.11 -10.03
N PRO A 170 19.83 -11.56 -9.92
CA PRO A 170 20.24 -10.34 -10.65
C PRO A 170 20.23 -10.53 -12.20
N GLY A 171 20.11 -9.42 -12.97
CA GLY A 171 20.05 -9.40 -14.45
C GLY A 171 18.67 -9.63 -15.12
N ASP A 172 18.22 -8.78 -16.03
CA ASP A 172 16.82 -8.74 -16.56
C ASP A 172 16.32 -10.06 -17.18
N ARG A 173 17.23 -10.94 -17.59
CA ARG A 173 16.93 -12.28 -18.11
C ARG A 173 16.30 -13.22 -17.07
N SER A 174 16.72 -13.16 -15.80
CA SER A 174 16.16 -14.01 -14.74
C SER A 174 14.73 -13.62 -14.39
N LEU A 175 14.44 -12.32 -14.48
CA LEU A 175 13.14 -11.73 -14.25
C LEU A 175 12.18 -12.07 -15.39
N ALA A 176 12.63 -11.96 -16.64
CA ALA A 176 11.85 -12.36 -17.82
C ALA A 176 11.41 -13.84 -17.75
N LEU A 177 12.32 -14.74 -17.39
CA LEU A 177 12.00 -16.17 -17.24
C LEU A 177 10.94 -16.45 -16.16
N ARG A 178 11.03 -15.79 -15.01
CA ARG A 178 10.03 -15.98 -13.94
C ARG A 178 8.70 -15.28 -14.25
N LEU A 179 8.72 -14.19 -15.01
CA LEU A 179 7.51 -13.55 -15.52
C LEU A 179 6.77 -14.46 -16.51
N GLU A 180 7.49 -15.08 -17.44
CA GLU A 180 6.92 -16.09 -18.32
C GLU A 180 6.28 -17.21 -17.50
N GLN A 181 6.97 -17.76 -16.49
CA GLN A 181 6.40 -18.76 -15.58
C GLN A 181 5.16 -18.28 -14.82
N ALA A 182 5.09 -17.02 -14.40
CA ALA A 182 3.90 -16.43 -13.77
C ALA A 182 2.72 -16.34 -14.74
N VAL A 183 2.97 -15.94 -15.99
CA VAL A 183 1.94 -15.78 -17.03
C VAL A 183 1.35 -17.13 -17.47
N VAL A 184 2.16 -18.19 -17.54
CA VAL A 184 1.67 -19.57 -17.77
C VAL A 184 1.22 -20.29 -16.48
N GLY A 185 1.14 -19.60 -15.34
CA GLY A 185 0.61 -20.16 -14.08
C GLY A 185 1.49 -21.22 -13.41
N GLN A 186 2.78 -21.28 -13.77
CA GLN A 186 3.77 -22.25 -13.27
C GLN A 186 4.67 -21.67 -12.17
N LEU A 187 4.36 -20.49 -11.64
CA LEU A 187 5.15 -19.91 -10.58
C LEU A 187 4.89 -20.64 -9.25
N PRO A 188 5.94 -21.18 -8.58
CA PRO A 188 5.79 -21.76 -7.25
C PRO A 188 5.53 -20.63 -6.24
N LEU A 189 4.25 -20.31 -6.04
CA LEU A 189 3.80 -19.42 -4.98
C LEU A 189 3.68 -20.19 -3.67
N PRO A 190 3.93 -19.56 -2.50
CA PRO A 190 3.61 -20.17 -1.21
C PRO A 190 2.14 -20.63 -1.17
N PRO A 191 1.81 -21.71 -0.44
CA PRO A 191 0.43 -22.20 -0.34
C PRO A 191 -0.54 -21.09 0.07
N GLY A 192 -1.59 -20.87 -0.74
CA GLY A 192 -2.63 -19.85 -0.50
C GLY A 192 -2.37 -18.48 -1.17
N CYS A 193 -1.25 -18.30 -1.86
CA CYS A 193 -0.99 -17.09 -2.65
C CYS A 193 -1.46 -17.26 -4.10
N SER A 194 -2.09 -16.23 -4.67
CA SER A 194 -2.42 -16.15 -6.09
C SER A 194 -2.10 -14.76 -6.64
N VAL A 195 -1.71 -14.70 -7.91
CA VAL A 195 -1.52 -13.46 -8.67
C VAL A 195 -2.55 -13.51 -9.81
N THR A 196 -3.43 -12.51 -9.87
CA THR A 196 -4.46 -12.33 -10.90
C THR A 196 -4.44 -10.88 -11.36
#